data_AF-A0A3B8X4G6-F1
#
_entry.id   AF-A0A3B8X4G6-F1
#
_cell.length_a   1.000
_cell.length_b   1.000
_cell.length_c   1.000
_cell.angle_alpha   90.00
_cell.angle_beta   90.00
_cell.angle_gamma   90.00
#
_symmetry.space_group_name_H-M   'P 1'
#
loop_
_entity.id
_entity.type
_entity.pdbx_description
1 polymer ?
#
loop_
_entity_poly.entity_id
_entity_poly.type
_entity_poly.pdbx_seq_one_letter_code
_entity_poly.pdbx_strand_id
1 'polypeptide(L)'
;MRTLVGLIVVLAAACTTQPVSPTVGPSASASAAAAAPTLPVERFERGESQGTGFLDVATGQFARDPNADMVTVNNQQSALQRTQTQPYLYGAVGRYGGTAGFSGFVTYDAPLHRWVPVGRSHLTPDGLSYAYAEWFYPPVSQTPHPGTGPDPIGGRIHVTTVSSGLDRVVYSYTGWPGYEVVGLSSRYAYLAGECNGDYPGCNQLWQLDLATSQLARVTEQTGQWWVIDRGVVWTEAVDFSRLIRIDLAGGGASTWLSRPFSDSMELIGVDASGSPWVSLGSPSPSPLLRVVAPERTQKIFAATGPYSSLVVDPRGTWFAVVDNQSPTPGLYLFTKDGGVKAVSDLPVLPV
;
A
#
# COMPACT_ATOMS: atom_id res chain seq x y z
N MET A 1 -41.57 -28.31 47.66
CA MET A 1 -41.15 -28.16 46.25
C MET A 1 -39.79 -28.81 46.10
N ARG A 2 -39.70 -29.95 45.41
CA ARG A 2 -38.47 -30.75 45.26
C ARG A 2 -37.86 -30.49 43.88
N THR A 3 -36.61 -30.04 43.91
CA THR A 3 -35.73 -29.76 42.77
C THR A 3 -35.29 -31.07 42.12
N LEU A 4 -35.48 -31.21 40.80
CA LEU A 4 -34.95 -32.32 40.01
C LEU A 4 -33.66 -31.85 39.33
N VAL A 5 -32.53 -32.45 39.70
CA VAL A 5 -31.23 -32.25 39.06
C VAL A 5 -31.03 -33.40 38.07
N GLY A 6 -31.00 -33.07 36.78
CA GLY A 6 -30.71 -34.03 35.71
C GLY A 6 -29.21 -34.18 35.51
N LEU A 7 -28.72 -35.42 35.68
CA LEU A 7 -27.35 -35.84 35.42
C LEU A 7 -27.19 -36.14 33.92
N ILE A 8 -26.34 -35.38 33.22
CA ILE A 8 -25.94 -35.66 31.83
C ILE A 8 -24.63 -36.44 31.88
N VAL A 9 -24.64 -37.67 31.35
CA VAL A 9 -23.45 -38.50 31.16
C VAL A 9 -22.93 -38.28 29.74
N VAL A 10 -21.73 -37.72 29.62
CA VAL A 10 -21.01 -37.57 28.34
C VAL A 10 -20.03 -38.72 28.19
N LEU A 11 -20.23 -39.55 27.17
CA LEU A 11 -19.32 -40.62 26.75
C LEU A 11 -18.14 -40.00 25.98
N ALA A 12 -16.94 -40.07 26.56
CA ALA A 12 -15.70 -39.71 25.89
C ALA A 12 -15.16 -40.90 25.08
N ALA A 13 -15.11 -40.75 23.76
CA ALA A 13 -14.41 -41.67 22.87
C ALA A 13 -12.90 -41.34 22.90
N ALA A 14 -12.10 -42.25 23.45
CA ALA A 14 -10.65 -42.14 23.44
C ALA A 14 -10.09 -42.64 22.11
N CYS A 15 -9.61 -41.74 21.25
CA CYS A 15 -8.78 -42.09 20.11
C CYS A 15 -7.31 -42.20 20.57
N THR A 16 -6.77 -43.41 20.52
CA THR A 16 -5.35 -43.71 20.74
C THR A 16 -4.54 -43.28 19.51
N THR A 17 -3.78 -42.19 19.63
CA THR A 17 -2.77 -41.79 18.63
C THR A 17 -1.40 -42.38 19.00
N GLN A 18 -0.84 -43.17 18.10
CA GLN A 18 0.54 -43.67 18.20
C GLN A 18 1.53 -42.51 17.99
N PRO A 19 2.55 -42.34 18.86
CA PRO A 19 3.63 -41.40 18.61
C PRO A 19 4.59 -41.96 17.55
N VAL A 20 4.66 -41.30 16.41
CA VAL A 20 5.70 -41.54 15.39
C VAL A 20 6.91 -40.70 15.75
N SER A 21 8.03 -41.34 16.08
CA SER A 21 9.31 -40.65 16.32
C SER A 21 9.83 -40.07 15.00
N PRO A 22 10.08 -38.74 14.90
CA PRO A 22 10.68 -38.17 13.71
C PRO A 22 12.16 -38.60 13.63
N THR A 23 12.52 -39.22 12.51
CA THR A 23 13.92 -39.49 12.17
C THR A 23 14.53 -38.17 11.71
N VAL A 24 15.36 -37.56 12.56
CA VAL A 24 16.08 -36.33 12.24
C VAL A 24 17.21 -36.69 11.27
N GLY A 25 17.01 -36.40 9.99
CA GLY A 25 18.06 -36.45 8.97
C GLY A 25 19.11 -35.35 9.22
N PRO A 26 20.36 -35.55 8.74
CA PRO A 26 21.44 -34.58 8.95
C PRO A 26 21.08 -33.23 8.31
N SER A 27 20.84 -32.22 9.14
CA SER A 27 20.79 -30.82 8.73
C SER A 27 22.15 -30.42 8.16
N ALA A 28 22.22 -30.29 6.84
CA ALA A 28 23.31 -29.58 6.21
C ALA A 28 23.23 -28.11 6.65
N SER A 29 24.13 -27.70 7.55
CA SER A 29 24.38 -26.29 7.84
C SER A 29 24.96 -25.66 6.58
N ALA A 30 24.10 -25.11 5.72
CA ALA A 30 24.51 -24.19 4.68
C ALA A 30 25.16 -23.00 5.38
N SER A 31 26.48 -22.86 5.24
CA SER A 31 27.20 -21.68 5.63
C SER A 31 26.63 -20.51 4.82
N ALA A 32 25.71 -19.76 5.42
CA ALA A 32 25.14 -18.56 4.85
C ALA A 32 26.26 -17.52 4.70
N ALA A 33 26.97 -17.56 3.56
CA ALA A 33 27.61 -16.36 3.05
C ALA A 33 26.49 -15.33 3.00
N ALA A 34 26.59 -14.28 3.83
CA ALA A 34 25.58 -13.25 3.93
C ALA A 34 25.32 -12.73 2.52
N ALA A 35 24.17 -13.10 1.94
CA ALA A 35 23.80 -12.65 0.61
C ALA A 35 23.91 -11.13 0.60
N ALA A 36 24.52 -10.58 -0.45
CA ALA A 36 24.63 -9.13 -0.59
C ALA A 36 23.25 -8.51 -0.40
N PRO A 37 23.13 -7.40 0.34
CA PRO A 37 21.82 -6.88 0.72
C PRO A 37 21.07 -6.34 -0.51
N THR A 38 20.13 -7.13 -1.03
CA THR A 38 19.26 -6.72 -2.14
C THR A 38 18.08 -5.90 -1.62
N LEU A 39 17.61 -4.93 -2.40
CA LEU A 39 16.40 -4.16 -2.16
C LEU A 39 15.36 -4.51 -3.24
N PRO A 40 14.13 -4.94 -2.90
CA PRO A 40 13.07 -5.08 -3.88
C PRO A 40 12.74 -3.71 -4.49
N VAL A 41 12.69 -3.66 -5.83
CA VAL A 41 12.41 -2.43 -6.57
C VAL A 41 11.57 -2.72 -7.81
N GLU A 42 10.83 -1.69 -8.24
CA GLU A 42 10.21 -1.63 -9.56
C GLU A 42 10.96 -0.62 -10.44
N ARG A 43 11.36 -1.02 -11.65
CA ARG A 43 12.10 -0.16 -12.57
C ARG A 43 11.15 0.56 -13.52
N PHE A 44 11.34 1.87 -13.69
CA PHE A 44 10.54 2.71 -14.57
C PHE A 44 11.42 3.33 -15.67
N GLU A 45 10.93 3.35 -16.90
CA GLU A 45 11.53 4.18 -17.95
C GLU A 45 10.43 4.93 -18.67
N ARG A 46 10.57 6.26 -18.79
CA ARG A 46 9.62 7.14 -19.49
C ARG A 46 8.16 7.01 -19.00
N GLY A 47 7.98 6.74 -17.70
CA GLY A 47 6.66 6.58 -17.10
C GLY A 47 6.05 5.18 -17.23
N GLU A 48 6.77 4.23 -17.82
CA GLU A 48 6.32 2.83 -17.96
C GLU A 48 7.17 1.91 -17.10
N SER A 49 6.51 0.97 -16.41
CA SER A 49 7.19 -0.11 -15.69
C SER A 49 7.93 -1.01 -16.68
N GLN A 50 9.24 -1.15 -16.49
CA GLN A 50 10.14 -2.01 -17.29
C GLN A 50 10.37 -3.37 -16.64
N GLY A 51 9.89 -3.55 -15.42
CA GLY A 51 9.95 -4.80 -14.68
C GLY A 51 10.29 -4.60 -13.22
N THR A 52 9.98 -5.64 -12.45
CA THR A 52 10.16 -5.69 -11.01
C THR A 52 11.23 -6.70 -10.66
N GLY A 53 11.98 -6.46 -9.58
CA GLY A 53 13.11 -7.31 -9.22
C GLY A 53 13.88 -6.77 -8.03
N PHE A 54 15.18 -7.00 -8.03
CA PHE A 54 16.06 -6.66 -6.93
C PHE A 54 17.20 -5.75 -7.38
N LEU A 55 17.44 -4.69 -6.61
CA LEU A 55 18.64 -3.87 -6.71
C LEU A 55 19.68 -4.38 -5.70
N ASP A 56 20.85 -4.78 -6.16
CA ASP A 56 22.01 -4.96 -5.30
C ASP A 56 22.51 -3.58 -4.86
N VAL A 57 22.36 -3.24 -3.59
CA VAL A 57 22.66 -1.88 -3.09
C VAL A 57 24.17 -1.60 -2.99
N ALA A 58 25.02 -2.62 -3.08
CA ALA A 58 26.48 -2.47 -3.03
C ALA A 58 27.04 -2.15 -4.41
N THR A 59 26.49 -2.78 -5.44
CA THR A 59 26.94 -2.65 -6.83
C THR A 59 26.08 -1.71 -7.67
N GLY A 60 24.85 -1.40 -7.22
CA GLY A 60 23.86 -0.65 -7.98
C GLY A 60 23.25 -1.45 -9.14
N GLN A 61 23.52 -2.76 -9.24
CA GLN A 61 23.02 -3.60 -10.33
C GLN A 61 21.58 -4.04 -10.07
N PHE A 62 20.71 -3.82 -11.06
CA PHE A 62 19.34 -4.33 -11.07
C PHE A 62 19.28 -5.73 -11.69
N ALA A 63 18.67 -6.66 -10.98
CA ALA A 63 18.33 -7.99 -11.45
C ALA A 63 16.81 -8.14 -11.49
N ARG A 64 16.24 -8.25 -12.69
CA ARG A 64 14.81 -8.52 -12.90
C ARG A 64 14.45 -9.89 -12.32
N ASP A 65 13.35 -9.98 -11.58
CA ASP A 65 12.80 -11.25 -11.10
C ASP A 65 11.62 -11.66 -12.00
N PRO A 66 11.70 -12.77 -12.74
CA PRO A 66 10.59 -13.22 -13.58
C PRO A 66 9.33 -13.56 -12.79
N ASN A 67 9.42 -13.84 -11.49
CA ASN A 67 8.26 -14.10 -10.63
C ASN A 67 7.52 -12.82 -10.23
N ALA A 68 8.10 -11.65 -10.51
CA ALA A 68 7.51 -10.34 -10.24
C ALA A 68 6.60 -9.87 -11.38
N ASP A 69 6.59 -10.57 -12.52
CA ASP A 69 5.79 -10.20 -13.67
C ASP A 69 4.30 -10.36 -13.38
N MET A 70 3.55 -9.29 -13.66
CA MET A 70 2.11 -9.23 -13.53
C MET A 70 1.45 -9.26 -14.91
N VAL A 71 0.30 -9.91 -15.01
CA VAL A 71 -0.53 -9.89 -16.22
C VAL A 71 -1.88 -9.24 -15.92
N THR A 72 -2.31 -8.34 -16.79
CA THR A 72 -3.64 -7.73 -16.69
C THR A 72 -4.72 -8.78 -16.96
N VAL A 73 -5.67 -8.86 -16.04
CA VAL A 73 -6.84 -9.74 -16.09
C VAL A 73 -8.02 -8.84 -16.43
N ASN A 74 -8.60 -9.04 -17.61
CA ASN A 74 -9.64 -8.23 -18.25
C ASN A 74 -9.10 -7.03 -19.05
N ASN A 75 -9.30 -7.11 -20.37
CA ASN A 75 -8.69 -6.26 -21.38
C ASN A 75 -9.37 -4.90 -21.60
N GLN A 76 -10.30 -4.47 -20.74
CA GLN A 76 -11.10 -3.29 -21.06
C GLN A 76 -11.31 -2.26 -19.95
N GLN A 77 -11.64 -2.57 -18.68
CA GLN A 77 -12.03 -1.50 -17.73
C GLN A 77 -11.74 -1.77 -16.25
N SER A 78 -11.95 -2.99 -15.77
CA SER A 78 -11.57 -3.41 -14.41
C SER A 78 -10.12 -3.87 -14.44
N ALA A 79 -9.15 -2.95 -14.41
CA ALA A 79 -7.73 -3.28 -14.51
C ALA A 79 -7.23 -4.02 -13.26
N LEU A 80 -7.60 -5.30 -13.14
CA LEU A 80 -6.96 -6.22 -12.21
C LEU A 80 -5.65 -6.68 -12.84
N GLN A 81 -4.61 -6.79 -12.02
CA GLN A 81 -3.39 -7.50 -12.33
C GLN A 81 -3.36 -8.81 -11.56
N ARG A 82 -2.64 -9.80 -12.09
CA ARG A 82 -2.31 -11.02 -11.35
C ARG A 82 -0.87 -11.46 -11.52
N THR A 83 -0.36 -12.19 -10.53
CA THR A 83 0.93 -12.89 -10.64
C THR A 83 0.89 -13.97 -11.72
N GLN A 84 2.05 -14.29 -12.30
CA GLN A 84 2.17 -15.40 -13.26
C GLN A 84 2.42 -16.77 -12.60
N THR A 85 2.79 -16.78 -11.32
CA THR A 85 3.08 -18.00 -10.55
C THR A 85 1.90 -18.41 -9.67
N GLN A 86 1.66 -19.72 -9.56
CA GLN A 86 0.61 -20.27 -8.71
C GLN A 86 1.02 -20.28 -7.22
N PRO A 87 0.05 -20.14 -6.29
CA PRO A 87 -1.35 -19.79 -6.55
C PRO A 87 -1.48 -18.33 -7.05
N TYR A 88 -2.30 -18.06 -8.05
CA TYR A 88 -2.38 -16.70 -8.61
C TYR A 88 -2.90 -15.70 -7.57
N LEU A 89 -2.18 -14.59 -7.40
CA LEU A 89 -2.61 -13.46 -6.58
C LEU A 89 -3.11 -12.35 -7.49
N TYR A 90 -4.17 -11.66 -7.07
CA TYR A 90 -4.80 -10.57 -7.83
C TYR A 90 -4.71 -9.25 -7.09
N GLY A 91 -4.65 -8.13 -7.80
CA GLY A 91 -4.73 -6.81 -7.19
C GLY A 91 -5.22 -5.78 -8.20
N ALA A 92 -5.74 -4.65 -7.72
CA ALA A 92 -6.19 -3.58 -8.60
C ALA A 92 -5.04 -2.66 -9.01
N VAL A 93 -5.02 -2.30 -10.29
CA VAL A 93 -4.33 -1.12 -10.78
C VAL A 93 -5.32 0.03 -10.61
N GLY A 94 -5.08 0.94 -9.66
CA GLY A 94 -6.01 2.03 -9.36
C GLY A 94 -6.40 2.82 -10.62
N ARG A 95 -7.65 3.32 -10.68
CA ARG A 95 -8.22 3.98 -11.88
C ARG A 95 -7.40 5.19 -12.35
N TYR A 96 -6.69 5.83 -11.43
CA TYR A 96 -5.88 7.02 -11.69
C TYR A 96 -4.36 6.78 -11.56
N GLY A 97 -3.91 5.52 -11.65
CA GLY A 97 -2.53 5.21 -11.28
C GLY A 97 -2.32 5.29 -9.76
N GLY A 98 -3.38 4.95 -9.02
CA GLY A 98 -3.45 4.96 -7.55
C GLY A 98 -3.61 6.37 -7.00
N THR A 99 -4.62 6.60 -6.17
CA THR A 99 -4.67 7.68 -5.17
C THR A 99 -3.73 7.40 -3.97
N ALA A 100 -2.70 6.56 -4.17
CA ALA A 100 -1.48 6.44 -3.35
C ALA A 100 -0.23 6.74 -4.21
N GLY A 101 0.35 7.94 -4.06
CA GLY A 101 1.15 8.64 -5.08
C GLY A 101 2.34 7.84 -5.48
N PHE A 102 2.42 7.46 -6.77
CA PHE A 102 3.56 6.76 -7.34
C PHE A 102 4.14 5.65 -6.44
N SER A 103 3.27 4.94 -5.74
CA SER A 103 3.65 3.80 -4.89
C SER A 103 3.60 2.56 -5.76
N GLY A 104 4.64 1.72 -5.68
CA GLY A 104 4.71 0.50 -6.48
C GLY A 104 3.44 -0.33 -6.27
N PHE A 105 2.82 -0.75 -7.37
CA PHE A 105 1.60 -1.58 -7.35
C PHE A 105 1.89 -3.03 -6.92
N VAL A 106 3.11 -3.29 -6.47
CA VAL A 106 3.62 -4.60 -6.15
C VAL A 106 4.50 -4.47 -4.91
N THR A 107 4.44 -5.44 -4.00
CA THR A 107 5.29 -5.50 -2.81
C THR A 107 5.98 -6.86 -2.79
N TYR A 108 7.22 -6.93 -2.34
CA TYR A 108 7.88 -8.19 -2.06
C TYR A 108 7.66 -8.61 -0.60
N ASP A 109 6.96 -9.73 -0.39
CA ASP A 109 6.89 -10.37 0.92
C ASP A 109 8.14 -11.23 1.14
N ALA A 110 9.08 -10.70 1.93
CA ALA A 110 10.35 -11.37 2.19
C ALA A 110 10.21 -12.72 2.91
N PRO A 111 9.35 -12.87 3.95
CA PRO A 111 9.13 -14.18 4.60
C PRO A 111 8.61 -15.27 3.65
N LEU A 112 7.73 -14.91 2.71
CA LEU A 112 7.15 -15.85 1.74
C LEU A 112 7.93 -15.92 0.41
N HIS A 113 8.99 -15.12 0.27
CA HIS A 113 9.78 -14.96 -0.95
C HIS A 113 8.90 -14.72 -2.19
N ARG A 114 7.96 -13.79 -2.08
CA ARG A 114 6.86 -13.68 -3.03
C ARG A 114 6.46 -12.25 -3.35
N TRP A 115 6.26 -11.97 -4.64
CA TRP A 115 5.64 -10.74 -5.11
C TRP A 115 4.12 -10.76 -4.95
N VAL A 116 3.57 -9.69 -4.38
CA VAL A 116 2.15 -9.49 -4.13
C VAL A 116 1.68 -8.27 -4.94
N PRO A 117 0.60 -8.35 -5.72
CA PRO A 117 0.17 -7.30 -6.66
C PRO A 117 -0.58 -6.14 -5.97
N VAL A 118 -0.09 -5.69 -4.81
CA VAL A 118 -0.58 -4.50 -4.11
C VAL A 118 0.58 -3.79 -3.41
N GLY A 119 0.38 -2.52 -3.05
CA GLY A 119 1.32 -1.79 -2.19
C GLY A 119 1.34 -2.27 -0.74
N ARG A 120 2.41 -1.97 -0.01
CA ARG A 120 2.65 -2.50 1.35
C ARG A 120 1.53 -2.21 2.35
N SER A 121 0.87 -1.06 2.22
CA SER A 121 -0.24 -0.65 3.09
C SER A 121 -1.46 -1.58 2.99
N HIS A 122 -1.58 -2.34 1.90
CA HIS A 122 -2.70 -3.26 1.69
C HIS A 122 -2.46 -4.63 2.32
N LEU A 123 -1.25 -4.90 2.83
CA LEU A 123 -0.93 -6.13 3.54
C LEU A 123 -1.22 -5.98 5.03
N THR A 124 -1.62 -7.08 5.68
CA THR A 124 -1.59 -7.17 7.14
C THR A 124 -0.15 -6.99 7.64
N PRO A 125 0.06 -6.51 8.88
CA PRO A 125 1.40 -6.32 9.43
C PRO A 125 2.29 -7.57 9.43
N ASP A 126 1.68 -8.76 9.50
CA ASP A 126 2.36 -10.06 9.42
C ASP A 126 2.62 -10.55 7.99
N GLY A 127 2.15 -9.82 6.97
CA GLY A 127 2.31 -10.16 5.55
C GLY A 127 1.45 -11.34 5.06
N LEU A 128 0.61 -11.93 5.92
CA LEU A 128 -0.08 -13.18 5.59
C LEU A 128 -1.33 -12.98 4.73
N SER A 129 -1.93 -11.80 4.76
CA SER A 129 -3.10 -11.44 3.96
C SER A 129 -2.96 -10.05 3.37
N TYR A 130 -3.69 -9.80 2.29
CA TYR A 130 -3.80 -8.48 1.71
C TYR A 130 -5.22 -8.21 1.21
N ALA A 131 -5.53 -6.95 0.92
CA ALA A 131 -6.83 -6.55 0.41
C ALA A 131 -6.70 -5.73 -0.88
N TYR A 132 -7.70 -5.82 -1.74
CA TYR A 132 -7.80 -5.00 -2.94
C TYR A 132 -9.25 -4.76 -3.31
N ALA A 133 -9.49 -3.76 -4.14
CA ALA A 133 -10.81 -3.47 -4.68
C ALA A 133 -10.96 -4.02 -6.10
N GLU A 134 -12.09 -4.62 -6.44
CA GLU A 134 -12.50 -4.93 -7.80
C GLU A 134 -13.63 -3.97 -8.18
N TRP A 135 -13.46 -3.18 -9.23
CA TRP A 135 -14.49 -2.24 -9.70
C TRP A 135 -15.23 -2.80 -10.90
N PHE A 136 -16.54 -2.60 -10.95
CA PHE A 136 -17.37 -2.99 -12.08
C PHE A 136 -17.73 -1.78 -12.92
N TYR A 137 -17.51 -1.87 -14.22
CA TYR A 137 -17.83 -0.81 -15.16
C TYR A 137 -18.92 -1.24 -16.13
N PRO A 138 -19.73 -0.30 -16.64
CA PRO A 138 -20.74 -0.61 -17.64
C PRO A 138 -20.06 -1.01 -18.97
N PRO A 139 -20.65 -1.93 -19.76
CA PRO A 139 -20.16 -2.25 -21.10
C PRO A 139 -20.01 -0.98 -21.93
N VAL A 140 -18.85 -0.83 -22.57
CA VAL A 140 -18.37 0.38 -23.26
C VAL A 140 -19.42 0.95 -24.23
N SER A 141 -20.14 2.01 -23.83
CA SER A 141 -20.80 2.89 -24.82
C SER A 141 -21.06 4.33 -24.39
N GLN A 142 -20.84 4.73 -23.13
CA GLN A 142 -21.03 6.13 -22.71
C GLN A 142 -20.04 6.51 -21.60
N THR A 143 -18.91 7.08 -21.99
CA THR A 143 -18.16 7.95 -21.08
C THR A 143 -18.84 9.33 -21.14
N PRO A 144 -19.50 9.81 -20.08
CA PRO A 144 -20.18 11.10 -20.12
C PRO A 144 -19.22 12.28 -20.32
N HIS A 145 -17.91 12.09 -20.09
CA HIS A 145 -16.89 13.11 -20.29
C HIS A 145 -15.80 12.59 -21.25
N PRO A 146 -15.42 13.36 -22.28
CA PRO A 146 -14.27 13.01 -23.13
C PRO A 146 -12.99 12.91 -22.28
N GLY A 147 -12.29 11.77 -22.37
CA GLY A 147 -11.00 11.57 -21.71
C GLY A 147 -11.04 10.96 -20.31
N THR A 148 -12.21 10.79 -19.69
CA THR A 148 -12.34 10.00 -18.45
C THR A 148 -12.97 8.65 -18.77
N GLY A 149 -12.37 7.55 -18.31
CA GLY A 149 -12.97 6.21 -18.45
C GLY A 149 -14.36 6.16 -17.80
N PRO A 150 -15.21 5.18 -18.12
CA PRO A 150 -16.57 5.15 -17.57
C PRO A 150 -16.53 5.09 -16.04
N ASP A 151 -17.60 5.56 -15.43
CA ASP A 151 -17.74 5.49 -13.99
C ASP A 151 -18.06 4.05 -13.56
N PRO A 152 -17.46 3.55 -12.46
CA PRO A 152 -17.84 2.26 -11.91
C PRO A 152 -19.32 2.29 -11.48
N ILE A 153 -20.04 1.23 -11.80
CA ILE A 153 -21.44 1.00 -11.39
C ILE A 153 -21.53 0.24 -10.05
N GLY A 154 -20.40 -0.24 -9.54
CA GLY A 154 -20.28 -0.93 -8.27
C GLY A 154 -18.89 -1.55 -8.12
N GLY A 155 -18.75 -2.44 -7.15
CA GLY A 155 -17.50 -3.15 -6.93
C GLY A 155 -17.54 -4.11 -5.75
N ARG A 156 -16.37 -4.66 -5.46
CA ARG A 156 -16.12 -5.59 -4.36
C ARG A 156 -14.82 -5.25 -3.66
N ILE A 157 -14.76 -5.53 -2.36
CA ILE A 157 -13.51 -5.56 -1.61
C ILE A 157 -13.16 -7.02 -1.35
N HIS A 158 -11.93 -7.37 -1.68
CA HIS A 158 -11.37 -8.70 -1.56
C HIS A 158 -10.36 -8.73 -0.42
N VAL A 159 -10.25 -9.88 0.26
CA VAL A 159 -9.14 -10.20 1.14
C VAL A 159 -8.59 -11.56 0.72
N THR A 160 -7.29 -11.62 0.48
CA THR A 160 -6.62 -12.79 -0.05
C THR A 160 -5.51 -13.24 0.89
N THR A 161 -5.40 -14.55 1.14
CA THR A 161 -4.25 -15.13 1.84
C THR A 161 -3.08 -15.29 0.88
N VAL A 162 -1.92 -14.72 1.20
CA VAL A 162 -0.77 -14.64 0.27
C VAL A 162 -0.19 -16.01 -0.07
N SER A 163 -0.11 -16.93 0.91
CA SER A 163 0.51 -18.24 0.71
C SER A 163 -0.35 -19.19 -0.14
N SER A 164 -1.67 -19.19 0.06
CA SER A 164 -2.60 -20.10 -0.61
C SER A 164 -3.31 -19.49 -1.82
N GLY A 165 -3.31 -18.17 -1.97
CA GLY A 165 -4.13 -17.45 -2.93
C GLY A 165 -5.64 -17.59 -2.66
N LEU A 166 -6.03 -18.01 -1.45
CA LEU A 166 -7.44 -18.09 -1.07
C LEU A 166 -8.01 -16.68 -1.02
N ASP A 167 -8.88 -16.37 -1.98
CA ASP A 167 -9.53 -15.07 -2.12
C ASP A 167 -10.97 -15.12 -1.60
N ARG A 168 -11.37 -14.09 -0.85
CA ARG A 168 -12.75 -13.91 -0.40
C ARG A 168 -13.24 -12.49 -0.63
N VAL A 169 -14.47 -12.37 -1.11
CA VAL A 169 -15.20 -11.11 -1.15
C VAL A 169 -15.72 -10.83 0.27
N VAL A 170 -15.30 -9.71 0.85
CA VAL A 170 -15.71 -9.27 2.20
C VAL A 170 -16.71 -8.12 2.18
N TYR A 171 -16.87 -7.46 1.05
CA TYR A 171 -17.84 -6.39 0.87
C TYR A 171 -18.20 -6.23 -0.61
N SER A 172 -19.44 -5.85 -0.90
CA SER A 172 -19.92 -5.57 -2.25
C SER A 172 -20.80 -4.32 -2.20
N TYR A 173 -20.72 -3.49 -3.23
CA TYR A 173 -21.46 -2.24 -3.31
C TYR A 173 -21.92 -1.94 -4.73
N THR A 174 -22.89 -1.04 -4.85
CA THR A 174 -23.43 -0.52 -6.10
C THR A 174 -23.53 1.00 -6.02
N GLY A 175 -23.22 1.70 -7.10
CA GLY A 175 -23.21 3.16 -7.14
C GLY A 175 -22.00 3.80 -6.46
N TRP A 176 -22.17 5.04 -6.01
CA TRP A 176 -21.12 5.88 -5.43
C TRP A 176 -21.27 6.05 -3.90
N PRO A 177 -20.16 6.26 -3.16
CA PRO A 177 -18.78 6.28 -3.66
C PRO A 177 -18.29 4.86 -4.02
N GLY A 178 -17.32 4.80 -4.93
CA GLY A 178 -16.50 3.62 -5.15
C GLY A 178 -15.46 3.55 -4.04
N TYR A 179 -14.86 2.39 -3.84
CA TYR A 179 -13.92 2.21 -2.73
C TYR A 179 -12.59 1.67 -3.24
N GLU A 180 -11.50 2.34 -2.89
CA GLU A 180 -10.13 1.80 -2.97
C GLU A 180 -9.65 1.39 -1.59
N VAL A 181 -8.87 0.32 -1.51
CA VAL A 181 -8.17 -0.05 -0.27
C VAL A 181 -6.99 0.90 -0.10
N VAL A 182 -6.82 1.46 1.10
CA VAL A 182 -5.67 2.33 1.45
C VAL A 182 -4.91 1.83 2.68
N GLY A 183 -5.46 0.81 3.36
CA GLY A 183 -4.83 0.20 4.52
C GLY A 183 -5.48 -1.12 4.91
N LEU A 184 -4.70 -2.05 5.47
CA LEU A 184 -5.21 -3.29 6.04
C LEU A 184 -4.63 -3.56 7.44
N SER A 185 -5.52 -3.99 8.34
CA SER A 185 -5.18 -4.55 9.65
C SER A 185 -5.79 -5.94 9.78
N SER A 186 -5.51 -6.63 10.89
CA SER A 186 -6.11 -7.95 11.16
C SER A 186 -7.64 -7.93 11.31
N ARG A 187 -8.22 -6.77 11.65
CA ARG A 187 -9.66 -6.62 11.88
C ARG A 187 -10.37 -5.78 10.82
N TYR A 188 -9.67 -4.81 10.23
CA TYR A 188 -10.29 -3.80 9.38
C TYR A 188 -9.53 -3.61 8.07
N ALA A 189 -10.28 -3.45 6.98
CA ALA A 189 -9.79 -2.77 5.78
C ALA A 189 -10.20 -1.30 5.85
N TYR A 190 -9.28 -0.41 5.51
CA TYR A 190 -9.53 1.03 5.41
C TYR A 190 -9.67 1.39 3.95
N LEU A 191 -10.72 2.16 3.63
CA LEU A 191 -11.12 2.44 2.27
C LEU A 191 -11.19 3.95 2.02
N ALA A 192 -10.68 4.41 0.87
CA ALA A 192 -10.94 5.75 0.37
C ALA A 192 -12.22 5.72 -0.48
N GLY A 193 -13.17 6.60 -0.18
CA GLY A 193 -14.34 6.80 -1.02
C GLY A 193 -13.96 7.60 -2.27
N GLU A 194 -13.90 6.96 -3.42
CA GLU A 194 -13.63 7.59 -4.72
C GLU A 194 -14.93 7.96 -5.41
N CYS A 195 -15.02 9.16 -5.98
CA CYS A 195 -16.08 9.50 -6.91
C CYS A 195 -15.75 10.69 -7.80
N ASN A 196 -16.55 10.86 -8.85
CA ASN A 196 -16.55 12.07 -9.67
C ASN A 196 -17.64 13.02 -9.18
N GLY A 197 -17.25 14.22 -8.70
CA GLY A 197 -18.19 15.26 -8.25
C GLY A 197 -18.52 15.25 -6.76
N ASP A 198 -19.63 15.91 -6.38
CA ASP A 198 -19.98 16.21 -4.99
C ASP A 198 -20.89 15.15 -4.33
N TYR A 199 -20.63 13.85 -4.55
CA TYR A 199 -21.44 12.83 -3.89
C TYR A 199 -21.12 12.74 -2.38
N PRO A 200 -22.12 12.48 -1.51
CA PRO A 200 -21.87 12.23 -0.10
C PRO A 200 -20.90 11.06 0.09
N GLY A 201 -19.86 11.24 0.91
CA GLY A 201 -18.89 10.17 1.18
C GLY A 201 -17.62 10.20 0.34
N CYS A 202 -17.54 11.10 -0.64
CA CYS A 202 -16.39 11.18 -1.53
C CYS A 202 -15.19 11.84 -0.90
N ASN A 203 -14.02 11.33 -1.26
CA ASN A 203 -12.73 11.68 -0.69
C ASN A 203 -12.74 11.55 0.84
N GLN A 204 -13.58 10.69 1.43
CA GLN A 204 -13.61 10.45 2.87
C GLN A 204 -13.01 9.07 3.19
N LEU A 205 -12.50 8.91 4.42
CA LEU A 205 -12.00 7.62 4.89
C LEU A 205 -13.11 6.78 5.52
N TRP A 206 -13.16 5.53 5.12
CA TRP A 206 -14.07 4.50 5.60
C TRP A 206 -13.30 3.34 6.20
N GLN A 207 -13.99 2.58 7.06
CA GLN A 207 -13.48 1.39 7.71
C GLN A 207 -14.48 0.26 7.55
N LEU A 208 -14.02 -0.88 7.04
CA LEU A 208 -14.77 -2.12 6.88
C LEU A 208 -14.33 -3.12 7.94
N ASP A 209 -15.22 -3.51 8.85
CA ASP A 209 -14.97 -4.62 9.77
C ASP A 209 -15.04 -5.96 9.01
N LEU A 210 -13.90 -6.67 8.97
CA LEU A 210 -13.72 -7.89 8.19
C LEU A 210 -14.46 -9.11 8.76
N ALA A 211 -14.95 -9.03 10.01
CA ALA A 211 -15.72 -10.08 10.65
C ALA A 211 -17.22 -9.90 10.41
N THR A 212 -17.72 -8.66 10.41
CA THR A 212 -19.15 -8.36 10.29
C THR A 212 -19.56 -7.83 8.92
N SER A 213 -18.59 -7.52 8.05
CA SER A 213 -18.79 -6.84 6.77
C SER A 213 -19.51 -5.49 6.91
N GLN A 214 -19.46 -4.88 8.10
CA GLN A 214 -20.04 -3.57 8.35
C GLN A 214 -19.07 -2.48 7.92
N LEU A 215 -19.58 -1.58 7.08
CA LEU A 215 -18.88 -0.40 6.63
C LEU A 215 -19.29 0.80 7.50
N ALA A 216 -18.31 1.52 8.03
CA ALA A 216 -18.53 2.74 8.80
C ALA A 216 -17.59 3.84 8.29
N ARG A 217 -18.07 5.08 8.32
CA ARG A 217 -17.22 6.23 8.04
C ARG A 217 -16.34 6.53 9.26
N VAL A 218 -15.05 6.78 9.02
CA VAL A 218 -14.08 7.11 10.07
C VAL A 218 -14.09 8.60 10.38
N THR A 219 -14.22 9.43 9.36
CA THR A 219 -14.16 10.89 9.48
C THR A 219 -15.01 11.59 8.41
N GLU A 220 -15.49 12.79 8.72
CA GLU A 220 -16.09 13.70 7.72
C GLU A 220 -15.03 14.41 6.87
N GLN A 221 -13.76 14.37 7.29
CA GLN A 221 -12.68 15.05 6.62
C GLN A 221 -12.54 14.51 5.20
N THR A 222 -12.59 15.43 4.23
CA THR A 222 -12.21 15.11 2.86
C THR A 222 -10.70 15.20 2.70
N GLY A 223 -10.12 14.30 1.92
CA GLY A 223 -8.70 14.27 1.67
C GLY A 223 -8.31 13.36 0.52
N GLN A 224 -7.06 13.50 0.13
CA GLN A 224 -6.42 12.66 -0.88
C GLN A 224 -5.18 12.00 -0.27
N TRP A 225 -4.70 10.94 -0.91
CA TRP A 225 -3.45 10.28 -0.54
C TRP A 225 -3.44 9.82 0.93
N TRP A 226 -4.26 8.81 1.22
CA TRP A 226 -4.44 8.30 2.58
C TRP A 226 -3.28 7.40 3.00
N VAL A 227 -2.56 7.75 4.06
CA VAL A 227 -1.50 6.93 4.66
C VAL A 227 -1.85 6.58 6.09
N ILE A 228 -1.85 5.30 6.42
CA ILE A 228 -2.23 4.79 7.75
C ILE A 228 -1.02 4.19 8.44
N ASP A 229 -0.68 4.69 9.63
CA ASP A 229 0.40 4.17 10.46
C ASP A 229 0.09 4.28 11.94
N ARG A 230 0.24 3.17 12.67
CA ARG A 230 0.14 3.08 14.14
C ARG A 230 -1.03 3.85 14.76
N GLY A 231 -2.24 3.67 14.23
CA GLY A 231 -3.46 4.28 14.76
C GLY A 231 -3.69 5.73 14.30
N VAL A 232 -2.83 6.25 13.43
CA VAL A 232 -2.93 7.59 12.87
C VAL A 232 -3.13 7.48 11.37
N VAL A 233 -3.91 8.40 10.83
CA VAL A 233 -4.05 8.60 9.39
C VAL A 233 -3.51 9.97 9.03
N TRP A 234 -2.76 10.00 7.94
CA TRP A 234 -2.31 11.20 7.26
C TRP A 234 -3.00 11.29 5.91
N THR A 235 -3.39 12.51 5.54
CA THR A 235 -3.98 12.80 4.24
C THR A 235 -3.68 14.24 3.88
N GLU A 236 -3.62 14.52 2.58
CA GLU A 236 -3.64 15.88 2.08
C GLU A 236 -5.07 16.38 2.00
N ALA A 237 -5.26 17.66 2.30
CA ALA A 237 -6.49 18.32 1.90
C ALA A 237 -6.62 18.32 0.36
N VAL A 238 -7.85 18.30 -0.14
CA VAL A 238 -8.16 18.36 -1.59
C VAL A 238 -7.60 19.62 -2.28
N ASP A 239 -7.30 20.66 -1.49
CA ASP A 239 -6.65 21.90 -1.97
C ASP A 239 -5.11 21.81 -2.01
N PHE A 240 -4.51 20.67 -1.66
CA PHE A 240 -3.06 20.42 -1.60
C PHE A 240 -2.26 21.42 -0.76
N SER A 241 -2.92 22.19 0.11
CA SER A 241 -2.27 23.23 0.92
C SER A 241 -2.06 22.82 2.37
N ARG A 242 -2.67 21.70 2.78
CA ARG A 242 -2.71 21.25 4.17
C ARG A 242 -2.47 19.76 4.30
N LEU A 243 -1.71 19.39 5.31
CA LEU A 243 -1.52 18.02 5.75
C LEU A 243 -2.38 17.83 6.99
N ILE A 244 -3.23 16.82 6.95
CA ILE A 244 -4.21 16.55 7.98
C ILE A 244 -3.84 15.27 8.70
N ARG A 245 -3.86 15.34 10.03
CA ARG A 245 -3.69 14.21 10.94
C ARG A 245 -5.05 13.81 11.50
N ILE A 246 -5.42 12.54 11.39
CA ILE A 246 -6.63 11.97 11.98
C ILE A 246 -6.25 10.85 12.95
N ASP A 247 -6.83 10.87 14.15
CA ASP A 247 -6.71 9.80 15.13
C ASP A 247 -7.79 8.73 14.89
N LEU A 248 -7.40 7.49 14.61
CA LEU A 248 -8.36 6.41 14.34
C LEU A 248 -9.21 6.02 15.54
N ALA A 249 -8.75 6.27 16.77
CA ALA A 249 -9.50 5.88 17.96
C ALA A 249 -10.74 6.76 18.19
N GLY A 250 -10.64 8.05 17.83
CA GLY A 250 -11.69 9.04 18.07
C GLY A 250 -12.26 9.70 16.81
N GLY A 251 -11.66 9.47 15.63
CA GLY A 251 -12.02 10.15 14.38
C GLY A 251 -11.63 11.63 14.33
N GLY A 252 -10.93 12.13 15.35
CA GLY A 252 -10.56 13.55 15.47
C GLY A 252 -9.53 13.95 14.43
N ALA A 253 -9.87 14.94 13.60
CA ALA A 253 -9.02 15.49 12.56
C ALA A 253 -8.40 16.83 13.00
N SER A 254 -7.14 17.06 12.62
CA SER A 254 -6.45 18.33 12.86
C SER A 254 -5.50 18.64 11.71
N THR A 255 -5.41 19.91 11.31
CA THR A 255 -4.37 20.36 10.39
C THR A 255 -3.03 20.35 11.12
N TRP A 256 -2.05 19.66 10.54
CA TRP A 256 -0.72 19.47 11.12
C TRP A 256 0.35 20.29 10.43
N LEU A 257 0.17 20.57 9.14
CA LEU A 257 1.04 21.45 8.37
C LEU A 257 0.19 22.24 7.40
N SER A 258 0.47 23.54 7.30
CA SER A 258 -0.17 24.44 6.34
C SER A 258 0.89 25.10 5.45
N ARG A 259 0.57 25.23 4.17
CA ARG A 259 1.39 25.92 3.16
C ARG A 259 0.50 26.83 2.31
N PRO A 260 1.07 27.90 1.73
CA PRO A 260 0.36 28.67 0.71
C PRO A 260 -0.04 27.75 -0.46
N PHE A 261 -1.18 28.01 -1.09
CA PHE A 261 -1.65 27.23 -2.24
C PHE A 261 -0.66 27.22 -3.43
N SER A 262 0.27 28.18 -3.49
CA SER A 262 1.36 28.19 -4.50
C SER A 262 2.33 27.01 -4.35
N ASP A 263 2.33 26.37 -3.19
CA ASP A 263 3.28 25.32 -2.81
C ASP A 263 2.49 24.02 -2.66
N SER A 264 1.97 23.49 -3.79
CA SER A 264 1.20 22.25 -3.79
C SER A 264 1.96 21.16 -3.05
N MET A 265 1.36 20.62 -2.01
CA MET A 265 1.98 19.64 -1.13
C MET A 265 1.50 18.25 -1.51
N GLU A 266 2.44 17.30 -1.58
CA GLU A 266 2.15 15.89 -1.84
C GLU A 266 2.77 15.04 -0.71
N LEU A 267 1.96 14.19 -0.09
CA LEU A 267 2.30 13.23 0.95
C LEU A 267 2.88 12.00 0.29
N ILE A 268 4.17 11.79 0.54
CA ILE A 268 4.93 10.67 -0.04
C ILE A 268 4.82 9.42 0.83
N GLY A 269 4.69 9.59 2.15
CA GLY A 269 4.55 8.49 3.09
C GLY A 269 4.94 8.87 4.52
N VAL A 270 5.30 7.87 5.32
CA VAL A 270 5.68 8.01 6.73
C VAL A 270 6.94 7.22 7.03
N ASP A 271 7.86 7.79 7.82
CA ASP A 271 9.08 7.08 8.22
C ASP A 271 8.85 6.10 9.40
N ALA A 272 9.93 5.43 9.85
CA ALA A 272 9.90 4.50 11.00
C ALA A 272 9.37 5.12 12.31
N SER A 273 9.42 6.45 12.45
CA SER A 273 8.88 7.17 13.60
C SER A 273 7.43 7.63 13.39
N GLY A 274 6.88 7.42 12.18
CA GLY A 274 5.60 7.90 11.66
C GLY A 274 5.51 9.39 11.51
N SER A 275 6.66 10.03 11.30
CA SER A 275 6.66 11.40 10.81
C SER A 275 6.29 11.35 9.33
N PRO A 276 5.28 12.09 8.88
CA PRO A 276 4.92 12.12 7.46
C PRO A 276 5.97 12.92 6.68
N TRP A 277 6.18 12.52 5.44
CA TRP A 277 7.08 13.16 4.50
C TRP A 277 6.27 13.73 3.36
N VAL A 278 6.52 14.99 3.04
CA VAL A 278 5.81 15.72 2.01
C VAL A 278 6.79 16.33 1.02
N SER A 279 6.46 16.29 -0.26
CA SER A 279 7.11 17.11 -1.27
C SER A 279 6.33 18.41 -1.47
N LEU A 280 7.01 19.46 -1.94
CA LEU A 280 6.35 20.68 -2.42
C LEU A 280 6.59 20.83 -3.92
N GLY A 281 5.53 21.07 -4.70
CA GLY A 281 5.57 21.26 -6.14
C GLY A 281 6.25 22.56 -6.59
N SER A 282 6.48 23.48 -5.66
CA SER A 282 7.29 24.68 -5.86
C SER A 282 8.11 24.98 -4.58
N PRO A 283 9.28 25.63 -4.68
CA PRO A 283 10.02 26.01 -5.90
C PRO A 283 10.69 24.80 -6.58
N SER A 284 11.29 24.98 -7.77
CA SER A 284 12.22 24.00 -8.36
C SER A 284 13.67 24.39 -8.00
N PRO A 285 14.47 23.50 -7.37
CA PRO A 285 14.16 22.11 -7.03
C PRO A 285 13.16 21.97 -5.86
N SER A 286 12.22 21.04 -6.03
CA SER A 286 11.16 20.72 -5.07
C SER A 286 11.75 20.19 -3.77
N PRO A 287 11.51 20.83 -2.61
CA PRO A 287 12.00 20.33 -1.34
C PRO A 287 11.21 19.10 -0.89
N LEU A 288 11.93 18.08 -0.39
CA LEU A 288 11.36 16.99 0.38
C LEU A 288 11.48 17.32 1.86
N LEU A 289 10.35 17.37 2.55
CA LEU A 289 10.23 17.79 3.94
C LEU A 289 9.74 16.62 4.80
N ARG A 290 10.37 16.44 5.95
CA ARG A 290 9.85 15.60 7.03
C ARG A 290 9.12 16.47 8.04
N VAL A 291 7.86 16.17 8.35
CA VAL A 291 7.07 16.92 9.33
C VAL A 291 7.30 16.34 10.71
N VAL A 292 8.09 17.03 11.53
CA VAL A 292 8.56 16.51 12.83
C VAL A 292 7.67 16.90 14.01
N ALA A 293 6.77 17.87 13.81
CA ALA A 293 5.78 18.35 14.77
C ALA A 293 4.78 19.28 14.05
N PRO A 294 3.66 19.68 14.70
CA PRO A 294 2.72 20.64 14.10
C PRO A 294 3.45 21.89 13.61
N GLU A 295 3.22 22.25 12.34
CA GLU A 295 3.81 23.39 11.63
C GLU A 295 5.35 23.44 11.63
N ARG A 296 6.02 22.32 11.98
CA ARG A 296 7.49 22.22 12.03
C ARG A 296 7.99 21.14 11.09
N THR A 297 8.81 21.56 10.14
CA THR A 297 9.39 20.69 9.11
C THR A 297 10.90 20.69 9.16
N GLN A 298 11.50 19.56 8.81
CA GLN A 298 12.92 19.41 8.52
C GLN A 298 13.07 19.19 7.02
N LYS A 299 13.87 20.02 6.34
CA LYS A 299 14.24 19.74 4.95
C LYS A 299 15.19 18.53 4.91
N ILE A 300 14.80 17.51 4.16
CA ILE A 300 15.58 16.27 3.99
C ILE A 300 16.41 16.34 2.71
N PHE A 301 15.78 16.77 1.62
CA PHE A 301 16.38 16.78 0.30
C PHE A 301 15.76 17.86 -0.60
N ALA A 302 16.33 18.08 -1.78
CA ALA A 302 15.70 18.85 -2.85
C ALA A 302 16.20 18.35 -4.20
N ALA A 303 15.26 18.08 -5.11
CA ALA A 303 15.52 17.62 -6.46
C ALA A 303 14.46 18.19 -7.41
N THR A 304 14.77 18.20 -8.70
CA THR A 304 13.78 18.48 -9.76
C THR A 304 13.12 17.16 -10.14
N GLY A 305 11.80 17.11 -10.22
CA GLY A 305 11.05 15.88 -10.50
C GLY A 305 10.19 15.44 -9.30
N PRO A 306 9.20 14.55 -9.52
CA PRO A 306 8.34 14.06 -8.46
C PRO A 306 9.14 13.11 -7.55
N TYR A 307 8.83 13.20 -6.28
CA TYR A 307 9.23 12.19 -5.31
C TYR A 307 8.24 11.03 -5.40
N SER A 308 8.74 9.82 -5.24
CA SER A 308 7.90 8.65 -5.38
C SER A 308 8.37 7.55 -4.46
N SER A 309 7.39 6.83 -3.92
CA SER A 309 7.53 5.73 -2.96
C SER A 309 8.35 6.09 -1.70
N LEU A 310 7.85 5.68 -0.54
CA LEU A 310 8.57 5.78 0.72
C LEU A 310 8.49 4.45 1.44
N VAL A 311 9.61 3.72 1.43
CA VAL A 311 9.72 2.39 2.05
C VAL A 311 10.67 2.48 3.23
N VAL A 312 10.26 1.91 4.35
CA VAL A 312 11.05 1.89 5.58
C VAL A 312 11.51 0.47 5.86
N ASP A 313 12.82 0.30 6.10
CA ASP A 313 13.40 -0.96 6.54
C ASP A 313 14.44 -0.72 7.66
N PRO A 314 15.10 -1.76 8.21
CA PRO A 314 16.10 -1.58 9.26
C PRO A 314 17.31 -0.70 8.86
N ARG A 315 17.53 -0.43 7.57
CA ARG A 315 18.63 0.41 7.07
C ARG A 315 18.24 1.89 7.04
N GLY A 316 16.95 2.21 6.87
CA GLY A 316 16.43 3.58 6.92
C GLY A 316 15.18 3.79 6.08
N THR A 317 15.01 5.02 5.62
CA THR A 317 13.90 5.40 4.73
C THR A 317 14.40 5.53 3.30
N TRP A 318 13.90 4.66 2.43
CA TRP A 318 14.15 4.66 0.99
C TRP A 318 13.12 5.52 0.28
N PHE A 319 13.57 6.30 -0.69
CA PHE A 319 12.69 7.07 -1.58
C PHE A 319 13.35 7.23 -2.95
N ALA A 320 12.54 7.54 -3.96
CA ALA A 320 13.02 7.76 -5.31
C ALA A 320 12.66 9.16 -5.82
N VAL A 321 13.45 9.62 -6.78
CA VAL A 321 13.10 10.73 -7.67
C VAL A 321 12.90 10.13 -9.04
N VAL A 322 11.66 10.07 -9.52
CA VAL A 322 11.29 9.38 -10.76
C VAL A 322 10.86 10.40 -11.79
N ASP A 323 11.86 11.01 -12.42
CA ASP A 323 11.69 11.75 -13.65
C ASP A 323 12.96 11.57 -14.49
N ASN A 324 12.81 10.99 -15.68
CA ASN A 324 13.92 10.78 -16.59
C ASN A 324 14.44 12.10 -17.21
N GLN A 325 13.73 13.20 -17.00
CA GLN A 325 14.16 14.57 -17.30
C GLN A 325 14.76 15.28 -16.08
N SER A 326 14.66 14.69 -14.89
CA SER A 326 15.38 15.17 -13.73
C SER A 326 16.88 15.15 -14.02
N PRO A 327 17.65 16.14 -13.58
CA PRO A 327 19.11 16.05 -13.54
C PRO A 327 19.59 15.09 -12.43
N THR A 328 18.70 14.65 -11.53
CA THR A 328 19.02 13.83 -10.36
C THR A 328 18.01 12.68 -10.14
N PRO A 329 17.68 11.86 -11.17
CA PRO A 329 16.87 10.69 -10.96
C PRO A 329 17.64 9.70 -10.09
N GLY A 330 16.91 8.85 -9.37
CA GLY A 330 17.56 7.76 -8.67
C GLY A 330 16.87 7.34 -7.39
N LEU A 331 17.51 6.36 -6.76
CA LEU A 331 17.16 5.81 -5.46
C LEU A 331 18.04 6.42 -4.38
N TYR A 332 17.41 6.86 -3.30
CA TYR A 332 18.06 7.50 -2.16
C TYR A 332 17.73 6.77 -0.88
N LEU A 333 18.69 6.75 0.05
CA LEU A 333 18.53 6.27 1.42
C LEU A 333 18.73 7.43 2.38
N PHE A 334 17.73 7.68 3.22
CA PHE A 334 17.87 8.57 4.36
C PHE A 334 18.09 7.77 5.64
N THR A 335 19.11 8.17 6.40
CA THR A 335 19.29 7.74 7.79
C THR A 335 19.40 8.95 8.70
N LYS A 336 18.99 8.79 9.97
CA LYS A 336 19.02 9.88 10.94
C LYS A 336 20.44 10.43 11.16
N ASP A 337 21.44 9.55 11.16
CA ASP A 337 22.83 9.89 11.47
C ASP A 337 23.67 10.19 10.21
N GLY A 338 23.26 9.64 9.05
CA GLY A 338 23.99 9.79 7.78
C GLY A 338 23.36 10.77 6.79
N GLY A 339 22.16 11.28 7.06
CA GLY A 339 21.43 12.13 6.12
C GLY A 339 21.00 11.36 4.87
N VAL A 340 20.88 12.06 3.74
CA VAL A 340 20.50 11.47 2.44
C VAL A 340 21.75 11.02 1.70
N LYS A 341 21.73 9.78 1.23
CA LYS A 341 22.75 9.19 0.35
C LYS A 341 22.09 8.71 -0.94
N ALA A 342 22.63 9.11 -2.09
CA ALA A 342 22.30 8.50 -3.37
C ALA A 342 22.84 7.07 -3.41
N VAL A 343 21.98 6.10 -3.74
CA VAL A 343 22.32 4.67 -3.78
C VAL A 343 22.41 4.15 -5.21
N SER A 344 21.55 4.63 -6.09
CA SER A 344 21.55 4.30 -7.51
C SER A 344 21.03 5.48 -8.32
N ASP A 345 21.54 5.66 -9.53
CA ASP A 345 21.03 6.59 -10.55
C ASP A 345 19.97 5.95 -11.46
N LEU A 346 19.68 4.65 -11.26
CA LEU A 346 18.61 3.98 -11.98
C LEU A 346 17.25 4.57 -11.57
N PRO A 347 16.33 4.77 -12.53
CA PRO A 347 14.96 5.16 -12.26
C PRO A 347 14.18 3.97 -11.68
N VAL A 348 14.39 3.69 -10.39
CA VAL A 348 13.74 2.59 -9.67
C VAL A 348 12.97 3.11 -8.47
N LEU A 349 11.79 2.54 -8.22
CA LEU A 349 11.01 2.73 -7.01
C LEU A 349 11.35 1.64 -6.00
N PRO A 350 11.64 1.96 -4.74
CA PRO A 350 11.61 0.95 -3.67
C PRO A 350 10.16 0.47 -3.51
N VAL A 351 9.98 -0.84 -3.26
CA VAL A 351 8.65 -1.46 -3.15
C VAL A 351 8.51 -2.42 -1.98
#